data_AF-A0A7V9D8M4-F1
#
_entry.id   AF-A0A7V9D8M4-F1
#
_cell.length_a   1.000
_cell.length_b   1.000
_cell.length_c   1.000
_cell.angle_alpha   90.00
_cell.angle_beta   90.00
_cell.angle_gamma   90.00
#
_symmetry.space_group_name_H-M   'P 1'
#
loop_
_entity.id
_entity.type
_entity.pdbx_description
1 polymer ?
#
loop_
_entity_poly.entity_id
_entity_poly.type
_entity_poly.pdbx_seq_one_letter_code
_entity_poly.pdbx_strand_id
1 'polypeptide(L)' 'DLIVEYFRGRPEVEVLWTSAGQGDGSPITFYERYGFEQTGEIVFDNEVLLRLRLS' A
#
# COMPACT_ATOMS: atom_id res chain seq x y z
N ASP A 1 -4.62 12.44 -5.42
CA ASP A 1 -3.69 11.48 -6.06
C ASP A 1 -4.42 10.81 -7.21
N LEU A 2 -3.85 10.81 -8.41
CA LEU A 2 -4.58 10.39 -9.62
C LEU A 2 -4.95 8.90 -9.60
N ILE A 3 -4.15 8.03 -8.99
CA ILE A 3 -4.40 6.59 -9.00
C ILE A 3 -5.51 6.23 -8.01
N VAL A 4 -5.47 6.79 -6.80
CA VAL A 4 -6.52 6.54 -5.80
C VAL A 4 -7.86 7.12 -6.22
N GLU A 5 -7.89 8.34 -6.74
CA GLU A 5 -9.15 8.94 -7.25
C GLU A 5 -9.73 8.12 -8.41
N TYR A 6 -8.87 7.61 -9.30
CA TYR A 6 -9.30 6.75 -10.38
C TYR A 6 -9.96 5.45 -9.90
N PHE A 7 -9.42 4.82 -8.84
CA PHE A 7 -9.98 3.58 -8.31
C PHE A 7 -11.17 3.79 -7.35
N ARG A 8 -11.29 4.93 -6.67
CA ARG A 8 -12.49 5.26 -5.88
C ARG A 8 -13.76 5.32 -6.72
N GLY A 9 -13.65 5.64 -8.00
CA GLY A 9 -14.78 5.59 -8.95
C GLY A 9 -15.21 4.18 -9.37
N ARG A 10 -14.57 3.13 -8.87
CA ARG A 10 -14.79 1.73 -9.25
C ARG A 10 -15.20 0.90 -8.02
N PRO A 11 -16.50 0.66 -7.82
CA PRO A 11 -16.98 -0.02 -6.62
C PRO A 11 -16.46 -1.46 -6.48
N GLU A 12 -15.98 -2.08 -7.55
CA GLU A 12 -15.36 -3.41 -7.54
C GLU A 12 -13.92 -3.43 -6.99
N VAL A 13 -13.27 -2.27 -6.85
CA VAL A 13 -11.90 -2.18 -6.31
C VAL A 13 -11.96 -1.67 -4.87
N GLU A 14 -11.77 -2.58 -3.92
CA GLU A 14 -11.85 -2.26 -2.49
C GLU A 14 -10.49 -1.92 -1.87
N VAL A 15 -9.41 -2.49 -2.41
CA VAL A 15 -8.08 -2.45 -1.80
C VAL A 15 -6.99 -2.29 -2.86
N LEU A 16 -6.06 -1.35 -2.63
CA LEU A 16 -4.78 -1.30 -3.34
C LEU A 16 -3.71 -2.00 -2.52
N TRP A 17 -2.90 -2.82 -3.17
CA TRP A 17 -1.80 -3.56 -2.57
C TRP A 17 -0.46 -3.09 -3.13
N THR A 18 0.55 -3.06 -2.28
CA THR A 18 1.95 -2.87 -2.68
C THR A 18 2.85 -3.58 -1.68
N SER A 19 4.11 -3.81 -2.04
CA SER A 19 5.14 -4.28 -1.12
C SER A 19 6.34 -3.35 -1.16
N ALA A 20 7.08 -3.31 -0.05
CA ALA A 20 8.30 -2.52 0.03
C ALA A 20 9.35 -3.16 0.93
N GLY A 21 10.60 -3.10 0.48
CA GLY A 21 11.77 -3.48 1.28
C GLY A 21 11.86 -2.68 2.59
N GLN A 22 12.33 -3.36 3.63
CA GLN A 22 12.52 -2.79 4.97
C GLN A 22 13.89 -2.11 5.14
N GLY A 23 14.01 -1.25 6.14
CA GLY A 23 15.29 -0.67 6.58
C GLY A 23 15.48 0.78 6.14
N ASP A 24 16.73 1.25 6.25
CA ASP A 24 17.07 2.64 5.96
C ASP A 24 16.78 2.99 4.49
N GLY A 25 16.09 4.11 4.29
CA GLY A 25 15.64 4.54 2.96
C GLY A 25 14.38 3.84 2.45
N SER A 26 13.76 2.97 3.24
CA SER A 26 12.50 2.32 2.88
C SER A 26 11.39 3.34 2.59
N PRO A 27 10.57 3.12 1.54
CA PRO A 27 9.41 3.96 1.26
C PRO A 27 8.21 3.66 2.16
N ILE A 28 8.30 2.72 3.12
CA ILE A 28 7.18 2.34 3.99
C ILE A 28 6.54 3.57 4.66
N THR A 29 7.34 4.46 5.24
CA THR A 29 6.81 5.68 5.89
C THR A 29 6.11 6.62 4.91
N PHE A 30 6.49 6.62 3.64
CA PHE A 30 5.74 7.36 2.61
C PHE A 30 4.35 6.75 2.41
N TYR A 31 4.27 5.42 2.26
CA TYR A 31 2.99 4.71 2.11
C TYR A 31 2.10 4.84 3.35
N GLU A 32 2.67 4.78 4.56
CA GLU A 32 1.92 4.97 5.81
C GLU A 32 1.32 6.37 5.92
N ARG A 33 2.09 7.42 5.60
CA ARG A 33 1.58 8.80 5.57
C ARG A 33 0.49 9.00 4.52
N TYR A 34 0.57 8.22 3.45
CA TYR A 34 -0.45 8.21 2.40
C TYR A 34 -1.74 7.49 2.82
N GLY A 35 -1.67 6.61 3.84
CA GLY A 35 -2.80 5.88 4.40
C GLY A 35 -2.75 4.37 4.21
N PHE A 36 -1.65 3.82 3.67
CA PHE A 36 -1.45 2.38 3.65
C PHE A 36 -1.17 1.84 5.05
N GLU A 37 -1.63 0.63 5.31
CA GLU A 37 -1.35 -0.15 6.51
C GLU A 37 -0.41 -1.30 6.15
N GLN A 38 0.62 -1.54 6.97
CA GLN A 38 1.38 -2.79 6.90
C GLN A 38 0.49 -3.96 7.34
N THR A 39 0.53 -5.08 6.61
CA THR A 39 -0.30 -6.25 6.95
C THR A 39 0.38 -7.20 7.92
N GLY A 40 1.70 -7.05 8.10
CA GLY A 40 2.55 -7.99 8.83
C GLY A 40 2.99 -9.20 8.00
N GLU A 41 2.53 -9.32 6.76
CA GLU A 41 2.98 -10.37 5.84
C GLU A 41 4.26 -9.94 5.12
N ILE A 42 5.20 -10.87 4.98
CA ILE A 42 6.40 -10.71 4.18
C ILE A 42 6.18 -11.43 2.85
N VAL A 43 6.32 -10.69 1.76
CA VAL A 43 6.20 -11.17 0.40
C VAL A 43 7.54 -11.01 -0.34
N PHE A 44 7.57 -11.41 -1.62
CA PHE A 44 8.67 -11.31 -2.57
C PHE A 44 9.88 -10.47 -2.12
N ASP A 45 11.09 -11.03 -2.18
CA ASP A 45 12.33 -10.31 -1.84
C ASP A 45 12.40 -9.72 -0.42
N ASN A 46 11.71 -10.38 0.53
CA ASN A 46 11.68 -9.99 1.96
C ASN A 46 11.10 -8.58 2.18
N GLU A 47 10.04 -8.27 1.42
CA GLU A 47 9.31 -7.01 1.51
C GLU A 47 8.06 -7.12 2.38
N VAL A 48 7.70 -6.04 3.07
CA VAL A 48 6.44 -5.98 3.82
C VAL A 48 5.31 -5.69 2.85
N LEU A 49 4.24 -6.49 2.92
CA LEU A 49 3.00 -6.22 2.20
C LEU A 49 2.22 -5.08 2.89
N LEU A 50 1.78 -4.11 2.11
CA LEU A 50 0.95 -2.99 2.55
C LEU A 50 -0.36 -2.95 1.77
N ARG A 51 -1.40 -2.41 2.41
CA ARG A 51 -2.72 -2.22 1.82
C ARG A 51 -3.30 -0.84 2.07
N LEU A 52 -4.05 -0.31 1.11
CA LEU A 52 -4.91 0.86 1.28
C LEU A 52 -6.34 0.48 0.96
N ARG A 53 -7.25 0.65 1.92
CA ARG A 53 -8.70 0.49 1.69
C ARG A 53 -9.26 1.75 1.02
N LEU A 54 -10.10 1.56 0.01
CA LEU A 54 -10.69 2.65 -0.78
C LEU A 54 -12.11 3.05 -0.31
N SER A 55 -12.63 2.37 0.73
CA SER A 55 -13.92 2.58 1.38
C SER A 55 -14.05 3.91 2.11
#